data_AF-A0A938NV49-F1
#
_entry.id   AF-A0A938NV49-F1
#
_cell.length_a   1.000
_cell.length_b   1.000
_cell.length_c   1.000
_cell.angle_alpha   90.00
_cell.angle_beta   90.00
_cell.angle_gamma   90.00
#
_symmetry.space_group_name_H-M   'P 1'
#
loop_
_entity.id
_entity.type
_entity.pdbx_description
1 polymer ?
#
loop_
_entity_poly.entity_id
_entity_poly.type
_entity_poly.pdbx_seq_one_letter_code
_entity_poly.pdbx_strand_id
1 'polypeptide(L)'
;MQDPLQIFKTRRSAEMMLRNGDVDAARATLQVNATNEVAALAAVDQYESAPRKSPTVGGLLGIFPGAGYWYSGEIANGFRSLILNSLFMYGMYGTAEENLWGAFGVITFFEATWYSGSIYGGVGAAHRYNKRQLEQCVDELDVPDVQPSHNVTIPLFQLKVEF
;
A
#
# COMPACT_ATOMS: atom_id res chain seq x y z
N MET A 1 -7.31 -5.66 -36.53
CA MET A 1 -7.55 -4.66 -35.47
C MET A 1 -8.37 -5.36 -34.40
N GLN A 2 -7.85 -5.53 -33.18
CA GLN A 2 -8.61 -6.16 -32.10
C GLN A 2 -9.72 -5.23 -31.62
N ASP A 3 -10.85 -5.82 -31.24
CA ASP A 3 -11.98 -5.11 -30.66
C ASP A 3 -11.55 -4.45 -29.33
N PRO A 4 -11.66 -3.12 -29.18
CA PRO A 4 -11.31 -2.40 -27.95
C PRO A 4 -11.96 -3.01 -26.69
N LEU A 5 -13.15 -3.58 -26.81
CA LEU A 5 -13.86 -4.23 -25.71
C LEU A 5 -13.15 -5.50 -25.22
N GLN A 6 -12.50 -6.25 -26.12
CA GLN A 6 -11.78 -7.48 -25.77
C GLN A 6 -10.49 -7.17 -25.01
N ILE A 7 -9.78 -6.10 -25.41
CA ILE A 7 -8.59 -5.60 -24.71
C ILE A 7 -8.97 -5.19 -23.28
N PHE A 8 -10.03 -4.39 -23.12
CA PHE A 8 -10.52 -3.97 -21.82
C PHE A 8 -10.86 -5.16 -20.90
N LYS A 9 -11.64 -6.14 -21.41
CA LYS A 9 -12.01 -7.33 -20.63
C LYS A 9 -10.79 -8.15 -20.20
N THR A 10 -9.84 -8.34 -21.11
CA THR A 10 -8.61 -9.10 -20.84
C THR A 10 -7.80 -8.45 -19.74
N ARG A 11 -7.53 -7.14 -19.86
CA ARG A 11 -6.76 -6.38 -18.86
C ARG A 11 -7.46 -6.32 -17.51
N ARG A 12 -8.78 -6.11 -17.49
CA ARG A 12 -9.57 -6.11 -16.24
C ARG A 12 -9.55 -7.48 -15.55
N SER A 13 -9.58 -8.58 -16.33
CA SER A 13 -9.43 -9.92 -15.76
C SER A 13 -8.04 -10.17 -15.19
N ALA A 14 -6.99 -9.72 -15.88
CA ALA A 14 -5.61 -9.81 -15.41
C ALA A 14 -5.39 -8.98 -14.13
N GLU A 15 -5.98 -7.79 -14.04
CA GLU A 15 -5.95 -6.98 -12.81
C GLU A 15 -6.54 -7.74 -11.62
N MET A 16 -7.72 -8.37 -11.79
CA MET A 16 -8.35 -9.13 -10.70
C MET A 16 -7.47 -10.31 -10.26
N MET A 17 -6.80 -10.98 -11.19
CA MET A 17 -5.85 -12.06 -10.90
C MET A 17 -4.63 -11.55 -10.13
N LEU A 18 -4.03 -10.43 -10.55
CA LEU A 18 -2.92 -9.78 -9.84
C LEU A 18 -3.30 -9.37 -8.41
N ARG A 19 -4.51 -8.82 -8.21
CA ARG A 19 -5.03 -8.44 -6.89
C ARG A 19 -5.27 -9.64 -5.98
N ASN A 20 -5.60 -10.80 -6.55
CA ASN A 20 -5.69 -12.06 -5.83
C ASN A 20 -4.32 -12.74 -5.59
N GLY A 21 -3.24 -12.19 -6.13
CA GLY A 21 -1.88 -12.72 -6.01
C GLY A 21 -1.53 -13.79 -7.04
N ASP A 22 -2.41 -14.06 -8.01
CA ASP A 22 -2.21 -15.04 -9.07
C ASP A 22 -1.55 -14.39 -10.30
N VAL A 23 -0.24 -14.17 -10.19
CA VAL A 23 0.56 -13.48 -11.22
C VAL A 23 0.69 -14.34 -12.49
N ASP A 24 0.79 -15.66 -12.33
CA ASP A 24 0.91 -16.60 -13.44
C ASP A 24 -0.37 -16.64 -14.28
N ALA A 25 -1.55 -16.68 -13.66
CA ALA A 25 -2.82 -16.61 -14.38
C ALA A 25 -3.01 -15.27 -15.11
N ALA A 26 -2.61 -14.16 -14.47
CA ALA A 26 -2.65 -12.83 -15.08
C ALA A 26 -1.77 -12.77 -16.34
N ARG A 27 -0.54 -13.28 -16.24
CA ARG A 27 0.41 -13.40 -17.35
C ARG A 27 -0.14 -14.28 -18.47
N ALA A 28 -0.64 -15.47 -18.14
CA ALA A 28 -1.19 -16.41 -19.12
C ALA A 28 -2.34 -15.78 -19.93
N THR A 29 -3.20 -15.01 -19.25
CA THR A 29 -4.33 -14.31 -19.87
C THR A 29 -3.88 -13.24 -20.86
N LEU A 30 -2.84 -12.47 -20.52
CA LEU A 30 -2.25 -11.46 -21.41
C LEU A 30 -1.48 -12.07 -22.60
N GLN A 31 -0.85 -13.24 -22.39
CA GLN A 31 -0.09 -13.94 -23.44
C GLN A 31 -0.96 -14.44 -24.58
N VAL A 32 -2.26 -14.68 -24.36
CA VAL A 32 -3.22 -15.04 -25.43
C VAL A 32 -3.19 -14.02 -26.57
N ASN A 33 -2.89 -12.75 -26.27
CA ASN A 33 -2.80 -11.66 -27.23
C ASN A 33 -1.45 -10.90 -27.15
N ALA A 34 -0.35 -11.64 -26.97
CA ALA A 34 0.98 -11.07 -26.67
C ALA A 34 1.44 -9.93 -27.60
N THR A 35 1.12 -9.97 -28.90
CA THR A 35 1.52 -8.95 -29.88
C THR A 35 0.91 -7.56 -29.57
N ASN A 36 -0.29 -7.52 -28.98
CA ASN A 36 -0.97 -6.26 -28.65
C ASN A 36 -0.80 -5.86 -27.17
N GLU A 37 -0.34 -6.79 -26.33
CA GLU A 37 -0.22 -6.62 -24.87
C GLU A 37 1.24 -6.58 -24.38
N VAL A 38 2.17 -6.22 -25.26
CA VAL A 38 3.62 -6.16 -24.94
C VAL A 38 3.89 -5.28 -23.72
N ALA A 39 3.23 -4.11 -23.63
CA ALA A 39 3.38 -3.20 -22.50
C ALA A 39 2.81 -3.79 -21.20
N ALA A 40 1.63 -4.40 -21.26
CA ALA A 40 1.01 -5.03 -20.10
C ALA A 40 1.82 -6.23 -19.59
N LEU A 41 2.39 -7.04 -20.49
CA LEU A 41 3.30 -8.12 -20.12
C LEU A 41 4.58 -7.60 -19.45
N ALA A 42 5.16 -6.52 -19.99
CA ALA A 42 6.33 -5.88 -19.38
C ALA A 42 6.03 -5.33 -17.97
N ALA A 43 4.84 -4.76 -17.75
CA ALA A 43 4.40 -4.31 -16.43
C ALA A 43 4.30 -5.47 -15.42
N VAL A 44 3.78 -6.62 -15.85
CA VAL A 44 3.71 -7.84 -15.02
C VAL A 44 5.12 -8.38 -14.73
N ASP A 45 6.01 -8.40 -15.72
CA ASP A 45 7.42 -8.79 -15.53
C ASP A 45 8.15 -7.90 -14.52
N GLN A 46 7.92 -6.58 -14.61
CA GLN A 46 8.49 -5.63 -13.67
C GLN A 46 7.92 -5.83 -12.25
N TYR A 47 6.63 -6.10 -12.13
CA TYR A 47 5.97 -6.37 -10.84
C TYR A 47 6.48 -7.66 -10.17
N GLU A 48 6.73 -8.70 -10.95
CA GLU A 48 7.24 -9.98 -10.46
C GLU A 48 8.70 -9.85 -10.00
N SER A 49 9.52 -9.14 -10.78
CA SER A 49 10.92 -8.88 -10.44
C SER A 49 11.12 -7.82 -9.35
N ALA A 50 10.08 -7.03 -9.03
CA ALA A 50 10.14 -6.01 -8.00
C ALA A 50 10.38 -6.63 -6.61
N PRO A 51 11.34 -6.11 -5.83
CA PRO A 51 11.65 -6.65 -4.52
C PRO A 51 10.45 -6.50 -3.58
N ARG A 52 10.15 -7.55 -2.81
CA ARG A 52 9.11 -7.49 -1.76
C ARG A 52 9.72 -7.14 -0.42
N LYS A 53 9.02 -6.32 0.34
CA LYS A 53 9.37 -5.97 1.71
C LYS A 53 8.63 -6.88 2.67
N SER A 54 9.35 -7.48 3.60
CA SER A 54 8.75 -8.31 4.64
C SER A 54 8.19 -7.43 5.76
N PRO A 55 6.88 -7.54 6.09
CA PRO A 55 6.30 -6.80 7.21
C PRO A 55 6.92 -7.17 8.56
N THR A 56 7.33 -8.42 8.75
CA THR A 56 7.98 -8.86 9.99
C THR A 56 9.36 -8.22 10.15
N VAL A 57 10.14 -8.12 9.07
CA VAL A 57 11.42 -7.40 9.08
C VAL A 57 11.21 -5.92 9.35
N GLY A 58 10.18 -5.30 8.74
CA GLY A 58 9.81 -3.92 9.02
C GLY A 58 9.49 -3.67 10.50
N GLY A 59 8.77 -4.59 11.15
CA GLY A 59 8.48 -4.54 12.59
C GLY A 59 9.72 -4.74 13.46
N LEU A 60 10.55 -5.74 13.15
CA LEU A 60 11.80 -6.02 13.89
C LEU A 60 12.77 -4.83 13.82
N LEU A 61 12.95 -4.25 12.63
CA LEU A 61 13.75 -3.04 12.48
C LEU A 61 13.09 -1.84 13.17
N GLY A 62 11.76 -1.81 13.27
CA GLY A 62 11.00 -0.78 13.97
C GLY A 62 11.34 -0.62 15.46
N ILE A 63 11.99 -1.62 16.08
CA ILE A 63 12.53 -1.49 17.45
C ILE A 63 13.53 -0.34 17.52
N PHE A 64 14.34 -0.14 16.47
CA PHE A 64 15.16 1.06 16.35
C PHE A 64 14.31 2.18 15.76
N PRO A 65 14.14 3.32 16.47
CA PRO A 65 13.28 4.41 16.02
C PRO A 65 13.56 4.81 14.57
N GLY A 66 12.56 4.64 13.71
CA GLY A 66 12.59 5.00 12.29
C GLY A 66 13.13 3.96 11.32
N ALA A 67 13.84 2.91 11.78
CA ALA A 67 14.50 1.97 10.86
C ALA A 67 13.51 1.09 10.07
N GLY A 68 12.37 0.70 10.66
CA GLY A 68 11.30 -0.01 9.96
C GLY A 68 10.68 0.79 8.80
N TYR A 69 10.58 2.11 8.94
CA TYR A 69 10.12 3.01 7.88
C TYR A 69 11.16 3.14 6.76
N TRP A 70 12.43 3.33 7.13
CA TRP A 70 13.53 3.42 6.15
C TRP A 70 13.69 2.16 5.32
N TYR A 71 13.55 0.99 5.94
CA TYR A 71 13.52 -0.30 5.24
C TYR A 71 12.50 -0.34 4.08
N SER A 72 11.36 0.29 4.28
CA SER A 72 10.23 0.34 3.34
C SER A 72 10.23 1.61 2.46
N GLY A 73 11.31 2.40 2.50
CA GLY A 73 11.48 3.61 1.70
C GLY A 73 10.72 4.84 2.20
N GLU A 74 10.12 4.81 3.40
CA GLU A 74 9.40 5.95 3.98
C GLU A 74 10.35 6.84 4.80
N ILE A 75 11.29 7.51 4.10
CA ILE A 75 12.38 8.28 4.73
C ILE A 75 11.87 9.35 5.71
N ALA A 76 10.88 10.13 5.29
CA ALA A 76 10.31 11.20 6.12
C ALA A 76 9.66 10.66 7.41
N ASN A 77 8.97 9.52 7.33
CA ASN A 77 8.35 8.90 8.52
C ASN A 77 9.40 8.32 9.47
N GLY A 78 10.49 7.77 8.93
CA GLY A 78 11.61 7.33 9.75
C GLY A 78 12.26 8.47 10.54
N PHE A 79 12.49 9.63 9.92
CA PHE A 79 13.00 10.81 10.64
C PHE A 79 12.01 11.35 11.69
N ARG A 80 10.71 11.41 11.37
CA ARG A 80 9.67 11.81 12.35
C ARG A 80 9.69 10.91 13.57
N SER A 81 9.80 9.59 13.36
CA SER A 81 9.93 8.62 14.44
C SER A 81 11.17 8.90 15.28
N LEU A 82 12.34 9.04 14.66
CA LEU A 82 13.60 9.26 15.37
C LEU A 82 13.53 10.54 16.22
N ILE A 83 13.07 11.65 15.65
CA ILE A 83 12.99 12.95 16.32
C ILE A 83 12.06 12.88 17.52
N LEU A 84 10.86 12.33 17.35
CA LEU A 84 9.86 12.30 18.42
C LEU A 84 10.31 11.41 19.59
N ASN A 85 10.81 10.20 19.32
CA ASN A 85 11.35 9.33 20.38
C ASN A 85 12.54 9.99 21.09
N SER A 86 13.41 10.70 20.35
CA SER A 86 14.52 11.46 20.95
C SER A 86 14.03 12.58 21.87
N LEU A 87 12.99 13.32 21.46
CA LEU A 87 12.39 14.38 22.26
C LEU A 87 11.72 13.84 23.52
N PHE A 88 11.00 12.72 23.43
CA PHE A 88 10.41 12.06 24.58
C PHE A 88 11.47 11.56 25.56
N MET A 89 12.51 10.88 25.07
CA MET A 89 13.64 10.44 25.90
C MET A 89 14.34 11.62 26.59
N TYR A 90 14.56 12.72 25.88
CA TYR A 90 15.12 13.95 26.45
C TYR A 90 14.22 14.54 27.55
N GLY A 91 12.90 14.63 27.30
CA GLY A 91 11.94 15.11 28.27
C GLY A 91 11.84 14.21 29.52
N MET A 92 11.88 12.90 29.33
CA MET A 92 11.95 11.93 30.43
C MET A 92 13.21 12.12 31.26
N TYR A 93 14.38 12.25 30.62
CA TYR A 93 15.64 12.49 31.30
C TYR A 93 15.60 13.77 32.15
N GLY A 94 15.20 14.91 31.56
CA GLY A 94 15.16 16.18 32.27
C GLY A 94 14.15 16.21 33.42
N THR A 95 12.95 15.64 33.21
CA THR A 95 11.94 15.56 34.29
C THR A 95 12.34 14.62 35.43
N ALA A 96 13.08 13.55 35.13
CA ALA A 96 13.63 12.68 36.17
C ALA A 96 14.74 13.39 36.96
N GLU A 97 15.64 14.11 36.29
CA GLU A 97 16.72 14.89 36.92
C GLU A 97 16.17 15.95 37.88
N GLU A 98 15.09 16.64 37.49
CA GLU A 98 14.42 17.64 38.33
C GLU A 98 13.45 17.05 39.37
N ASN A 99 13.37 15.71 39.52
CA ASN A 99 12.43 15.00 40.41
C ASN A 99 10.94 15.31 40.13
N LEU A 100 10.60 15.69 38.90
CA LEU A 100 9.24 15.99 38.45
C LEU A 100 8.50 14.70 38.00
N TRP A 101 8.30 13.77 38.94
CA TRP A 101 7.76 12.43 38.66
C TRP A 101 6.38 12.41 37.99
N GLY A 102 5.53 13.41 38.28
CA GLY A 102 4.23 13.54 37.60
C GLY A 102 4.38 13.81 36.10
N ALA A 103 5.25 14.75 35.73
CA ALA A 103 5.55 15.05 34.34
C ALA A 103 6.27 13.87 33.66
N PHE A 104 7.23 13.26 34.34
CA PHE A 104 7.91 12.05 33.86
C PHE A 104 6.92 10.93 33.52
N GLY A 105 5.95 10.67 34.40
CA GLY A 105 4.94 9.64 34.19
C GLY A 105 4.07 9.91 32.96
N VAL A 106 3.64 11.17 32.78
CA VAL A 106 2.87 11.59 31.60
C VAL A 106 3.69 11.40 30.31
N ILE A 107 4.94 11.88 30.29
CA ILE A 107 5.82 11.76 29.12
C ILE A 107 6.06 10.28 28.78
N THR A 108 6.34 9.44 29.79
CA THR A 108 6.54 8.00 29.62
C THR A 108 5.31 7.31 29.03
N PHE A 109 4.11 7.67 29.47
CA PHE A 109 2.87 7.13 28.91
C PHE A 109 2.70 7.47 27.42
N PHE A 110 2.95 8.73 27.06
CA PHE A 110 2.89 9.16 25.66
C PHE A 110 3.98 8.49 24.82
N GLU A 111 5.20 8.37 25.34
CA GLU A 111 6.29 7.68 24.65
C GLU A 111 5.97 6.21 24.42
N ALA A 112 5.47 5.49 25.44
CA ALA A 112 5.08 4.09 25.28
C ALA A 112 4.02 3.90 24.17
N THR A 113 3.05 4.81 24.13
CA THR A 113 2.00 4.83 23.09
C THR A 113 2.58 5.12 21.71
N TRP A 114 3.41 6.16 21.62
CA TRP A 114 4.00 6.62 20.36
C TRP A 114 5.01 5.61 19.80
N TYR A 115 5.90 5.10 20.65
CA TYR A 115 6.91 4.11 20.31
C TYR A 115 6.26 2.82 19.79
N SER A 116 5.24 2.32 20.48
CA SER A 116 4.45 1.17 20.01
C SER A 116 3.84 1.44 18.63
N GLY A 117 3.21 2.60 18.47
CA GLY A 117 2.64 3.03 17.17
C GLY A 117 3.69 3.10 16.06
N SER A 118 4.91 3.55 16.36
CA SER A 118 5.99 3.63 15.37
C SER A 118 6.47 2.25 14.88
N ILE A 119 6.50 1.25 15.76
CA ILE A 119 6.82 -0.15 15.41
C ILE A 119 5.77 -0.72 14.46
N TYR A 120 4.48 -0.63 14.82
CA TYR A 120 3.39 -1.06 13.95
C TYR A 120 3.36 -0.27 12.63
N GLY A 121 3.72 1.01 12.68
CA GLY A 121 3.85 1.85 11.51
C GLY A 121 4.93 1.36 10.53
N GLY A 122 6.04 0.81 11.03
CA GLY A 122 7.07 0.15 10.23
C GLY A 122 6.56 -1.12 9.51
N VAL A 123 5.76 -1.93 10.20
CA VAL A 123 5.06 -3.09 9.60
C VAL A 123 4.11 -2.61 8.49
N GLY A 124 3.30 -1.59 8.78
CA GLY A 124 2.39 -0.98 7.82
C GLY A 124 3.10 -0.38 6.61
N ALA A 125 4.30 0.18 6.78
CA ALA A 125 5.10 0.74 5.70
C ALA A 125 5.52 -0.34 4.70
N ALA A 126 5.87 -1.54 5.16
CA ALA A 126 6.20 -2.66 4.28
C ALA A 126 4.98 -3.13 3.46
N HIS A 127 3.80 -3.21 4.09
CA HIS A 127 2.56 -3.50 3.38
C HIS A 127 2.24 -2.43 2.33
N ARG A 128 2.36 -1.15 2.67
CA ARG A 128 2.16 -0.04 1.72
C ARG A 128 3.18 -0.07 0.59
N TYR A 129 4.43 -0.43 0.85
CA TYR A 129 5.43 -0.61 -0.19
C TYR A 129 5.01 -1.70 -1.18
N ASN A 130 4.66 -2.90 -0.70
CA ASN A 130 4.23 -4.00 -1.57
C ASN A 130 2.96 -3.67 -2.34
N LYS A 131 2.01 -2.98 -1.69
CA LYS A 131 0.77 -2.51 -2.33
C LYS A 131 1.08 -1.50 -3.44
N ARG A 132 1.99 -0.55 -3.22
CA ARG A 132 2.40 0.43 -4.25
C ARG A 132 2.96 -0.26 -5.50
N GLN A 133 3.76 -1.31 -5.34
CA GLN A 133 4.24 -2.08 -6.50
C GLN A 133 3.10 -2.72 -7.30
N LEU A 134 2.06 -3.22 -6.61
CA LEU A 134 0.88 -3.79 -7.26
C LEU A 134 0.07 -2.72 -7.98
N GLU A 135 -0.24 -1.60 -7.32
CA GLU A 135 -1.02 -0.53 -7.95
C GLU A 135 -0.27 0.06 -9.14
N GLN A 136 1.05 0.21 -9.09
CA GLN A 136 1.85 0.64 -10.24
C GLN A 136 1.70 -0.30 -11.44
N CYS A 137 1.76 -1.61 -11.20
CA CYS A 137 1.50 -2.60 -12.25
C CYS A 137 0.09 -2.42 -12.83
N VAL A 138 -0.92 -2.33 -11.98
CA VAL A 138 -2.32 -2.18 -12.41
C VAL A 138 -2.54 -0.88 -13.20
N ASP A 139 -1.96 0.23 -12.77
CA ASP A 139 -2.04 1.52 -13.46
C ASP A 139 -1.45 1.43 -14.88
N GLU A 140 -0.40 0.63 -15.08
CA GLU A 140 0.20 0.37 -16.40
C GLU A 140 -0.64 -0.59 -17.27
N LEU A 141 -1.48 -1.44 -16.65
CA LEU A 141 -2.46 -2.25 -17.38
C LEU A 141 -3.68 -1.42 -17.82
N ASP A 142 -3.97 -0.31 -17.14
CA ASP A 142 -5.21 0.43 -17.36
C ASP A 142 -5.28 1.01 -18.79
N VAL A 143 -6.47 0.96 -19.37
CA VAL A 143 -6.77 1.49 -20.71
C VAL A 143 -7.68 2.70 -20.49
N PRO A 144 -7.48 3.83 -21.18
CA PRO A 144 -8.43 4.95 -21.10
C PRO A 144 -9.86 4.44 -21.28
N ASP A 145 -10.73 4.82 -20.33
CA ASP A 145 -12.10 4.34 -20.18
C ASP A 145 -12.80 4.17 -21.54
N VAL A 146 -12.95 2.91 -21.97
CA VAL A 146 -13.77 2.59 -23.14
C VAL A 146 -15.21 2.73 -22.67
N GLN A 147 -15.75 3.95 -22.76
CA GLN A 147 -17.14 4.20 -22.46
C GLN A 147 -17.98 3.20 -23.27
N PRO A 148 -18.80 2.35 -22.62
CA PRO A 148 -19.63 1.41 -23.33
C PRO A 148 -20.52 2.21 -24.29
N SER A 149 -20.39 1.96 -25.59
CA SER A 149 -21.14 2.65 -26.66
C SER A 149 -22.66 2.40 -26.62
N HIS A 150 -23.10 1.54 -25.71
CA HIS A 150 -24.50 1.18 -25.53
C HIS A 150 -25.00 1.77 -24.22
N ASN A 151 -26.00 2.65 -24.34
CA ASN A 151 -26.80 3.11 -23.21
C ASN A 151 -27.45 1.90 -22.53
N VAL A 152 -26.92 1.49 -21.37
CA VAL A 152 -27.58 0.51 -20.51
C VAL A 152 -28.74 1.23 -19.84
N THR A 153 -29.94 1.10 -20.40
CA THR A 153 -31.17 1.56 -19.74
C THR A 153 -31.43 0.62 -18.56
N ILE A 154 -30.95 1.00 -17.38
CA ILE A 154 -31.34 0.32 -16.14
C ILE A 154 -32.80 0.71 -15.89
N PRO A 155 -33.75 -0.24 -15.81
CA PRO A 155 -35.10 0.08 -15.36
C PRO A 155 -34.98 0.53 -13.91
N LEU A 156 -35.08 1.85 -13.68
CA LEU A 156 -35.15 2.42 -12.36
C LEU A 156 -36.45 1.90 -11.73
N PHE A 157 -36.36 0.94 -10.82
CA PHE A 157 -37.52 0.47 -10.09
C PHE A 157 -38.10 1.66 -9.30
N GLN A 158 -39.31 2.10 -9.65
CA GLN A 158 -40.04 3.08 -8.85
C GLN A 158 -40.75 2.34 -7.71
N LEU A 159 -40.24 2.51 -6.49
CA LEU A 159 -40.89 2.03 -5.27
C LEU A 159 -42.07 2.94 -4.96
N LYS A 160 -43.28 2.47 -5.28
CA LYS A 160 -44.52 3.16 -4.91
C LYS A 160 -44.88 2.72 -3.49
N VAL A 161 -44.58 3.57 -2.52
CA VAL A 161 -45.03 3.38 -1.13
C VAL A 161 -46.35 4.13 -0.98
N GLU A 162 -47.45 3.39 -0.85
CA GLU A 162 -48.75 3.95 -0.43
C GLU A 162 -48.82 3.86 1.10
N PHE A 163 -49.09 5.00 1.74
CA PHE A 163 -49.37 5.11 3.18
C PHE A 163 -50.87 5.06 3.41
#